data_AF-A0A496ARL8-F1
#
_entry.id   AF-A0A496ARL8-F1
#
_cell.length_a   1.000
_cell.length_b   1.000
_cell.length_c   1.000
_cell.angle_alpha   90.00
_cell.angle_beta   90.00
_cell.angle_gamma   90.00
#
_symmetry.space_group_name_H-M   'P 1'
#
loop_
_entity.id
_entity.type
_entity.pdbx_description
1 polymer ?
#
loop_
_entity_poly.entity_id
_entity_poly.type
_entity_poly.pdbx_seq_one_letter_code
_entity_poly.pdbx_strand_id
1 'polypeptide(L)'
;MNNTFENPFAPRKYGELVQVTDRVYLFRNIVNSSVILGDNGVAVIDTQVNQMMGKRLLTAIRSITDKPILYAINTHYHWDHTNGNTIFQQEGATVIARELTKDFMVNRAPRQEAFLRSRGFTLGDPPFLPHQTFIHETELDLGNQHLHLVHLGKAETDDATAIRIPAEGCIVSGDTVMTGSFPIFGQPVMNEGLMANHDWINTIKELQTFSPEHVLPGHGPLAHDAEIDLLLKIEAYFITEVRKRVEQDMPLSDVLNDMESNMPDWISEIAEVWGTPRYAILRVYRGLIDDPEPGWQHFKPSAIPTADIEQLHKRTKELEDFDTYRETAEEVAEGDDLGLAIAIMKCATEKFSNLPQAWTEYADTLIQASRSVSSVLEKGDFFSEAKYAMNTALEIDPDYAPAHLLYGYNHILSSFRNGDDPNPGVESIYKALVSGLEGTKLAQAYFSIGLAHRTNGYENLARDAFQQAINTDPAFMPAQFAMMT
;
A
#
# COMPACT_ATOMS: atom_id res chain seq x y z
N MET A 1 -9.48 0.03 37.84
CA MET A 1 -9.30 0.96 36.71
C MET A 1 -7.84 0.90 36.31
N ASN A 2 -7.48 -0.05 35.46
CA ASN A 2 -6.14 -0.13 34.86
C ASN A 2 -6.26 0.48 33.46
N ASN A 3 -6.14 1.81 33.37
CA ASN A 3 -5.88 2.48 32.10
C ASN A 3 -4.40 2.22 31.76
N THR A 4 -4.13 1.06 31.19
CA THR A 4 -2.91 0.88 30.40
C THR A 4 -3.16 1.56 29.07
N PHE A 5 -2.57 2.73 28.86
CA PHE A 5 -2.43 3.30 27.52
C PHE A 5 -1.69 2.27 26.68
N GLU A 6 -2.40 1.59 25.78
CA GLU A 6 -1.76 0.75 24.77
C GLU A 6 -0.91 1.66 23.88
N ASN A 7 0.36 1.30 23.71
CA ASN A 7 1.24 1.96 22.77
C ASN A 7 0.62 1.88 21.36
N PRO A 8 0.24 3.00 20.72
CA PRO A 8 -0.43 2.98 19.43
C PRO A 8 0.45 2.38 18.32
N PHE A 9 1.76 2.28 18.55
CA PHE A 9 2.79 1.80 17.63
C PHE A 9 3.36 0.41 17.98
N ALA A 10 2.81 -0.31 18.97
CA ALA A 10 3.23 -1.69 19.22
C ALA A 10 2.91 -2.58 17.99
N PRO A 11 3.78 -3.55 17.62
CA PRO A 11 3.50 -4.48 16.52
C PRO A 11 2.24 -5.28 16.86
N ARG A 12 1.19 -5.08 16.07
CA ARG A 12 -0.12 -5.65 16.33
C ARG A 12 -0.26 -6.96 15.57
N LYS A 13 -1.01 -7.90 16.15
CA LYS A 13 -1.45 -9.09 15.41
C LYS A 13 -2.41 -8.66 14.32
N TYR A 14 -1.92 -8.65 13.08
CA TYR A 14 -2.79 -8.48 11.91
C TYR A 14 -3.59 -9.77 11.69
N GLY A 15 -4.83 -9.63 11.22
CA GLY A 15 -5.66 -10.77 10.85
C GLY A 15 -6.52 -11.37 11.97
N GLU A 16 -6.70 -10.68 13.09
CA GLU A 16 -7.65 -11.05 14.16
C GLU A 16 -8.75 -9.96 14.33
N LEU A 17 -9.93 -10.36 14.83
CA LEU A 17 -11.01 -9.43 15.18
C LEU A 17 -10.74 -8.83 16.56
N VAL A 18 -10.71 -7.50 16.64
CA VAL A 18 -10.63 -6.75 17.90
C VAL A 18 -12.04 -6.30 18.27
N GLN A 19 -12.52 -6.70 19.44
CA GLN A 19 -13.80 -6.25 19.95
C GLN A 19 -13.71 -4.78 20.38
N VAL A 20 -14.59 -3.93 19.84
CA VAL A 20 -14.70 -2.50 20.18
C VAL A 20 -15.82 -2.30 21.21
N THR A 21 -16.97 -2.93 20.96
CA THR A 21 -18.13 -2.97 21.88
C THR A 21 -18.72 -4.38 21.91
N ASP A 22 -19.87 -4.58 22.56
CA ASP A 22 -20.54 -5.89 22.61
C ASP A 22 -20.93 -6.42 21.22
N ARG A 23 -21.21 -5.52 20.27
CA ARG A 23 -21.69 -5.87 18.92
C ARG A 23 -20.82 -5.36 17.79
N VAL A 24 -19.76 -4.60 18.06
CA VAL A 24 -18.88 -4.01 17.06
C VAL A 24 -17.46 -4.57 17.18
N TYR A 25 -16.92 -5.05 16.06
CA TYR A 25 -15.56 -5.55 15.95
C TYR A 25 -14.82 -4.86 14.81
N LEU A 26 -13.51 -4.69 14.97
CA LEU A 26 -12.60 -4.16 13.98
C LEU A 26 -11.60 -5.25 13.58
N PHE A 27 -11.63 -5.67 12.32
CA PHE A 27 -10.63 -6.55 11.74
C PHE A 27 -9.54 -5.70 11.08
N ARG A 28 -8.28 -5.91 11.48
CA ARG A 28 -7.19 -5.03 11.06
C ARG A 28 -6.16 -5.74 10.20
N ASN A 29 -5.86 -5.09 9.09
CA ASN A 29 -4.84 -5.50 8.12
C ASN A 29 -4.28 -4.23 7.44
N ILE A 30 -3.78 -4.34 6.20
CA ILE A 30 -3.49 -3.18 5.35
C ILE A 30 -4.71 -2.24 5.30
N VAL A 31 -5.92 -2.80 5.13
CA VAL A 31 -7.22 -2.13 5.28
C VAL A 31 -7.96 -2.68 6.50
N ASN A 32 -8.78 -1.85 7.14
CA ASN A 32 -9.68 -2.26 8.18
C ASN A 32 -11.05 -2.68 7.62
N SER A 33 -11.64 -3.71 8.22
CA SER A 33 -13.05 -4.04 8.05
C SER A 33 -13.76 -3.97 9.39
N SER A 34 -14.95 -3.38 9.42
CA SER A 34 -15.79 -3.39 10.63
C SER A 34 -16.85 -4.48 10.52
N VAL A 35 -17.08 -5.21 11.61
CA VAL A 35 -18.07 -6.29 11.68
C VAL A 35 -19.08 -5.96 12.77
N ILE A 36 -20.35 -5.85 12.39
CA ILE A 36 -21.44 -5.44 13.28
C ILE A 36 -22.43 -6.58 13.45
N LEU A 37 -22.70 -6.97 14.69
CA LEU A 37 -23.65 -8.02 15.06
C LEU A 37 -25.01 -7.43 15.42
N GLY A 38 -26.08 -7.93 14.81
CA GLY A 38 -27.45 -7.76 15.30
C GLY A 38 -28.08 -9.11 15.64
N ASP A 39 -29.32 -9.09 16.11
CA ASP A 39 -30.05 -10.29 16.52
C ASP A 39 -30.35 -11.23 15.33
N ASN A 40 -30.64 -10.65 14.16
CA ASN A 40 -31.02 -11.38 12.95
C ASN A 40 -29.83 -11.71 12.04
N GLY A 41 -28.71 -10.98 12.15
CA GLY A 41 -27.59 -11.16 11.23
C GLY A 41 -26.39 -10.25 11.46
N VAL A 42 -25.47 -10.26 10.50
CA VAL A 42 -24.20 -9.53 10.53
C VAL A 42 -24.11 -8.57 9.35
N ALA A 43 -23.54 -7.37 9.58
CA ALA A 43 -23.02 -6.52 8.51
C ALA A 43 -21.49 -6.51 8.55
N VAL A 44 -20.89 -6.52 7.36
CA VAL A 44 -19.45 -6.31 7.16
C VAL A 44 -19.29 -5.00 6.41
N ILE A 45 -18.51 -4.06 6.95
CA ILE A 45 -18.17 -2.80 6.32
C ILE A 45 -16.74 -2.92 5.81
N ASP A 46 -16.59 -2.73 4.50
CA ASP A 46 -15.41 -2.97 3.67
C ASP A 46 -14.90 -4.42 3.71
N THR A 47 -14.43 -4.94 2.57
CA THR A 47 -14.26 -6.39 2.37
C THR A 47 -12.82 -6.83 2.14
N GLN A 48 -11.85 -5.95 2.43
CA GLN A 48 -10.40 -6.20 2.32
C GLN A 48 -9.85 -6.21 0.87
N VAL A 49 -8.52 -6.22 0.81
CA VAL A 49 -7.69 -5.99 -0.40
C VAL A 49 -7.88 -6.98 -1.54
N ASN A 50 -8.37 -8.18 -1.25
CA ASN A 50 -8.63 -9.22 -2.24
C ASN A 50 -9.50 -10.36 -1.68
N GLN A 51 -9.90 -11.27 -2.56
CA GLN A 51 -10.69 -12.44 -2.22
C GLN A 51 -10.04 -13.35 -1.16
N MET A 52 -8.71 -13.46 -1.13
CA MET A 52 -8.03 -14.27 -0.11
C MET A 52 -8.18 -13.64 1.29
N MET A 53 -8.00 -12.32 1.40
CA MET A 53 -8.22 -11.60 2.66
C MET A 53 -9.71 -11.57 3.02
N GLY A 54 -10.62 -11.45 2.05
CA GLY A 54 -12.06 -11.60 2.27
C GLY A 54 -12.43 -12.96 2.89
N LYS A 55 -11.82 -14.07 2.42
CA LYS A 55 -11.99 -15.41 3.03
C LYS A 55 -11.44 -15.49 4.45
N ARG A 56 -10.30 -14.85 4.74
CA ARG A 56 -9.75 -14.77 6.10
C ARG A 56 -10.68 -14.00 7.04
N LEU A 57 -11.19 -12.85 6.58
CA LEU A 57 -12.18 -12.08 7.33
C LEU A 57 -13.45 -12.90 7.58
N LEU A 58 -13.98 -13.59 6.57
CA LEU A 58 -15.14 -14.49 6.74
C LEU A 58 -14.87 -15.57 7.79
N THR A 59 -13.68 -16.20 7.76
CA THR A 59 -13.29 -17.20 8.76
C THR A 59 -13.22 -16.60 10.17
N ALA A 60 -12.69 -15.38 10.31
CA ALA A 60 -12.67 -14.67 11.58
C ALA A 60 -14.08 -14.38 12.10
N ILE A 61 -14.99 -13.91 11.23
CA ILE A 61 -16.41 -13.68 11.57
C ILE A 61 -17.06 -14.99 12.04
N ARG A 62 -16.83 -16.10 11.33
CA ARG A 62 -17.37 -17.42 11.68
C ARG A 62 -16.83 -17.97 12.99
N SER A 63 -15.69 -17.48 13.48
CA SER A 63 -15.18 -17.85 14.81
C SER A 63 -15.96 -17.24 15.97
N ILE A 64 -16.73 -16.16 15.72
CA ILE A 64 -17.50 -15.46 16.76
C ILE A 64 -19.02 -15.59 16.58
N THR A 65 -19.50 -15.97 15.38
CA THR A 65 -20.95 -16.15 15.14
C THR A 65 -21.28 -16.99 13.90
N ASP A 66 -22.36 -17.77 14.01
CA ASP A 66 -22.98 -18.52 12.90
C ASP A 66 -24.15 -17.77 12.23
N LYS A 67 -24.43 -16.53 12.64
CA LYS A 67 -25.53 -15.73 12.09
C LYS A 67 -25.32 -15.45 10.58
N PRO A 68 -26.39 -15.32 9.79
CA PRO A 68 -26.28 -14.98 8.38
C PRO A 68 -25.62 -13.61 8.21
N ILE A 69 -24.76 -13.47 7.19
CA ILE A 69 -24.22 -12.17 6.80
C ILE A 69 -25.25 -11.54 5.88
N LEU A 70 -25.93 -10.50 6.37
CA LEU A 70 -27.01 -9.83 5.65
C LEU A 70 -26.45 -8.83 4.65
N TYR A 71 -25.42 -8.08 5.05
CA TYR A 71 -24.89 -6.97 4.26
C TYR A 71 -23.36 -6.97 4.19
N ALA A 72 -22.84 -6.68 3.00
CA ALA A 72 -21.49 -6.20 2.78
C ALA A 72 -21.58 -4.75 2.29
N ILE A 73 -21.09 -3.81 3.08
CA ILE A 73 -21.26 -2.37 2.87
C ILE A 73 -19.92 -1.78 2.44
N ASN A 74 -19.85 -1.13 1.28
CA ASN A 74 -18.63 -0.40 0.88
C ASN A 74 -18.72 1.06 1.31
N THR A 75 -17.67 1.55 1.98
CA THR A 75 -17.56 2.96 2.41
C THR A 75 -17.27 3.87 1.24
N HIS A 76 -16.42 3.42 0.30
CA HIS A 76 -16.03 4.15 -0.90
C HIS A 76 -15.44 3.20 -1.96
N TYR A 77 -15.13 3.75 -3.14
CA TYR A 77 -14.82 2.96 -4.33
C TYR A 77 -13.47 2.25 -4.34
N HIS A 78 -12.60 2.54 -3.39
CA HIS A 78 -11.23 2.06 -3.45
C HIS A 78 -11.14 0.54 -3.48
N TRP A 79 -10.18 0.07 -4.29
CA TRP A 79 -9.99 -1.35 -4.56
C TRP A 79 -9.82 -2.16 -3.29
N ASP A 80 -9.05 -1.64 -2.36
CA ASP A 80 -8.68 -2.31 -1.13
C ASP A 80 -9.83 -2.42 -0.10
N HIS A 81 -10.93 -1.69 -0.32
CA HIS A 81 -12.17 -1.75 0.47
C HIS A 81 -13.23 -2.65 -0.18
N THR A 82 -13.09 -3.00 -1.45
CA THR A 82 -14.15 -3.62 -2.26
C THR A 82 -13.79 -5.00 -2.81
N ASN A 83 -12.50 -5.36 -2.85
CA ASN A 83 -12.04 -6.53 -3.60
C ASN A 83 -12.35 -7.90 -2.96
N GLY A 84 -12.80 -7.93 -1.71
CA GLY A 84 -13.39 -9.13 -1.11
C GLY A 84 -14.89 -9.27 -1.28
N ASN A 85 -15.58 -8.34 -1.97
CA ASN A 85 -17.05 -8.34 -2.10
C ASN A 85 -17.58 -9.68 -2.62
N THR A 86 -16.88 -10.30 -3.57
CA THR A 86 -17.25 -11.59 -4.16
C THR A 86 -17.41 -12.69 -3.10
N ILE A 87 -16.59 -12.68 -2.05
CA ILE A 87 -16.64 -13.68 -0.97
C ILE A 87 -17.93 -13.54 -0.17
N PHE A 88 -18.28 -12.31 0.21
CA PHE A 88 -19.49 -12.06 0.98
C PHE A 88 -20.76 -12.23 0.15
N GLN A 89 -20.71 -11.88 -1.13
CA GLN A 89 -21.80 -12.15 -2.05
C GLN A 89 -22.07 -13.66 -2.19
N GLN A 90 -21.02 -14.48 -2.29
CA GLN A 90 -21.14 -15.94 -2.33
C GLN A 90 -21.72 -16.52 -1.02
N GLU A 91 -21.47 -15.86 0.11
CA GLU A 91 -22.06 -16.19 1.42
C GLU A 91 -23.52 -15.72 1.57
N GLY A 92 -24.07 -15.06 0.54
CA GLY A 92 -25.47 -14.62 0.50
C GLY A 92 -25.71 -13.19 0.96
N ALA A 93 -24.66 -12.41 1.23
CA ALA A 93 -24.80 -11.01 1.64
C ALA A 93 -25.26 -10.12 0.48
N THR A 94 -26.13 -9.15 0.80
CA THR A 94 -26.42 -8.03 -0.10
C THR A 94 -25.26 -7.04 -0.09
N VAL A 95 -24.63 -6.84 -1.26
CA VAL A 95 -23.57 -5.85 -1.44
C VAL A 95 -24.20 -4.49 -1.69
N ILE A 96 -23.96 -3.54 -0.79
CA ILE A 96 -24.55 -2.20 -0.78
C ILE A 96 -23.47 -1.12 -0.73
N ALA A 97 -23.69 -0.05 -1.49
CA ALA A 97 -22.85 1.14 -1.44
C ALA A 97 -23.67 2.36 -1.87
N ARG A 98 -23.07 3.55 -1.78
CA ARG A 98 -23.64 4.73 -2.40
C ARG A 98 -23.66 4.57 -3.93
N GLU A 99 -24.62 5.19 -4.61
CA GLU A 99 -24.72 5.15 -6.08
C GLU A 99 -23.41 5.66 -6.74
N LEU A 100 -22.87 6.77 -6.23
CA LEU A 100 -21.60 7.33 -6.71
C LEU A 100 -20.42 6.38 -6.51
N THR A 101 -20.40 5.61 -5.41
CA THR A 101 -19.38 4.59 -5.15
C THR A 101 -19.42 3.51 -6.22
N LYS A 102 -20.61 2.98 -6.52
CA LYS A 102 -20.78 2.01 -7.60
C LYS A 102 -20.33 2.57 -8.95
N ASP A 103 -20.68 3.82 -9.24
CA ASP A 103 -20.26 4.49 -10.48
C ASP A 103 -18.73 4.63 -10.56
N PHE A 104 -18.06 4.97 -9.47
CA PHE A 104 -16.60 5.08 -9.44
C PHE A 104 -15.91 3.73 -9.54
N MET A 105 -16.46 2.68 -8.92
CA MET A 105 -15.96 1.30 -9.09
C MET A 105 -15.96 0.84 -10.55
N VAL A 106 -16.75 1.46 -11.42
CA VAL A 106 -16.75 1.19 -12.87
C VAL A 106 -15.86 2.18 -13.62
N ASN A 107 -16.08 3.49 -13.40
CA ASN A 107 -15.51 4.53 -14.26
C ASN A 107 -14.10 4.97 -13.83
N ARG A 108 -13.73 4.78 -12.55
CA ARG A 108 -12.42 5.15 -12.01
C ARG A 108 -11.48 3.93 -11.87
N ALA A 109 -12.05 2.72 -11.81
CA ALA A 109 -11.29 1.48 -11.67
C ALA A 109 -10.15 1.31 -12.69
N PRO A 110 -10.29 1.58 -14.00
CA PRO A 110 -9.18 1.35 -14.94
C PRO A 110 -7.92 2.16 -14.61
N ARG A 111 -8.09 3.40 -14.16
CA ARG A 111 -6.96 4.29 -13.82
C ARG A 111 -6.34 3.91 -12.47
N GLN A 112 -7.16 3.54 -11.50
CA GLN A 112 -6.68 2.98 -10.22
C GLN A 112 -5.94 1.65 -10.43
N GLU A 113 -6.47 0.76 -11.26
CA GLU A 113 -5.90 -0.53 -11.58
C GLU A 113 -4.52 -0.37 -12.24
N ALA A 114 -4.42 0.49 -13.25
CA ALA A 114 -3.14 0.79 -13.91
C ALA A 114 -2.11 1.33 -12.91
N PHE A 115 -2.54 2.20 -11.99
CA PHE A 115 -1.68 2.75 -10.95
C PHE A 115 -1.19 1.68 -9.96
N LEU A 116 -2.07 0.86 -9.41
CA LEU A 116 -1.68 -0.19 -8.46
C LEU A 116 -0.79 -1.26 -9.13
N ARG A 117 -1.07 -1.63 -10.38
CA ARG A 117 -0.21 -2.54 -11.15
C ARG A 117 1.19 -1.97 -11.38
N SER A 118 1.33 -0.66 -11.60
CA SER A 118 2.65 -0.02 -11.72
C SER A 118 3.42 -0.01 -10.39
N ARG A 119 2.73 -0.12 -9.25
CA ARG A 119 3.32 -0.27 -7.92
C ARG A 119 3.55 -1.74 -7.51
N GLY A 120 3.29 -2.70 -8.39
CA GLY A 120 3.59 -4.12 -8.15
C GLY A 120 2.50 -4.92 -7.44
N PHE A 121 1.28 -4.38 -7.35
CA PHE A 121 0.12 -5.11 -6.82
C PHE A 121 -0.48 -6.04 -7.90
N THR A 122 -0.89 -7.23 -7.49
CA THR A 122 -1.69 -8.15 -8.32
C THR A 122 -3.14 -8.10 -7.86
N LEU A 123 -3.99 -7.46 -8.66
CA LEU A 123 -5.34 -7.12 -8.21
C LEU A 123 -6.37 -8.26 -8.31
N GLY A 124 -6.03 -9.37 -8.95
CA GLY A 124 -6.92 -10.52 -9.14
C GLY A 124 -8.11 -10.22 -10.05
N ASP A 125 -9.21 -10.97 -9.86
CA ASP A 125 -10.47 -10.72 -10.54
C ASP A 125 -11.14 -9.43 -10.02
N PRO A 126 -11.89 -8.71 -10.87
CA PRO A 126 -12.63 -7.52 -10.44
C PRO A 126 -13.60 -7.79 -9.27
N PRO A 127 -13.81 -6.80 -8.37
CA PRO A 127 -14.76 -6.93 -7.28
C PRO A 127 -16.19 -7.13 -7.78
N PHE A 128 -16.99 -7.90 -7.03
CA PHE A 128 -18.44 -7.90 -7.20
C PHE A 128 -19.01 -6.50 -6.92
N LEU A 129 -19.70 -5.92 -7.91
CA LEU A 129 -20.26 -4.57 -7.79
C LEU A 129 -21.49 -4.54 -6.86
N PRO A 130 -21.72 -3.44 -6.12
CA PRO A 130 -22.94 -3.25 -5.33
C PRO A 130 -24.20 -3.44 -6.17
N HIS A 131 -25.11 -4.29 -5.71
CA HIS A 131 -26.38 -4.54 -6.39
C HIS A 131 -27.55 -3.79 -5.75
N GLN A 132 -27.40 -3.34 -4.50
CA GLN A 132 -28.26 -2.34 -3.89
C GLN A 132 -27.49 -1.03 -3.70
N THR A 133 -28.15 0.11 -3.94
CA THR A 133 -27.52 1.42 -3.78
C THR A 133 -28.44 2.41 -3.06
N PHE A 134 -27.86 3.48 -2.53
CA PHE A 134 -28.57 4.64 -1.98
C PHE A 134 -27.86 5.93 -2.43
N ILE A 135 -28.55 7.08 -2.36
CA ILE A 135 -28.02 8.35 -2.88
C ILE A 135 -27.45 9.25 -1.77
N HIS A 136 -28.20 9.46 -0.69
CA HIS A 136 -27.81 10.38 0.39
C HIS A 136 -27.67 9.66 1.72
N GLU A 137 -28.73 8.95 2.12
CA GLU A 137 -28.77 8.17 3.34
C GLU A 137 -29.67 6.95 3.17
N THR A 138 -29.44 5.93 4.00
CA THR A 138 -30.34 4.79 4.17
C THR A 138 -30.14 4.19 5.56
N GLU A 139 -31.13 3.44 6.02
CA GLU A 139 -31.05 2.69 7.26
C GLU A 139 -31.16 1.18 6.98
N LEU A 140 -30.36 0.39 7.70
CA LEU A 140 -30.41 -1.07 7.70
C LEU A 140 -30.61 -1.57 9.13
N ASP A 141 -31.45 -2.59 9.33
CA ASP A 141 -31.69 -3.20 10.64
C ASP A 141 -31.15 -4.63 10.67
N LEU A 142 -30.19 -4.90 11.56
CA LEU A 142 -29.64 -6.24 11.79
C LEU A 142 -30.39 -7.01 12.88
N GLY A 143 -31.51 -6.49 13.38
CA GLY A 143 -32.25 -6.97 14.54
C GLY A 143 -31.77 -6.29 15.82
N ASN A 144 -32.54 -5.30 16.30
CA ASN A 144 -32.18 -4.44 17.43
C ASN A 144 -30.79 -3.78 17.28
N GLN A 145 -30.33 -3.60 16.05
CA GLN A 145 -29.05 -2.97 15.74
C GLN A 145 -29.16 -2.24 14.40
N HIS A 146 -29.47 -0.95 14.47
CA HIS A 146 -29.68 -0.10 13.31
C HIS A 146 -28.36 0.50 12.84
N LEU A 147 -28.15 0.49 11.53
CA LEU A 147 -27.02 1.12 10.84
C LEU A 147 -27.56 2.27 9.99
N HIS A 148 -27.09 3.49 10.23
CA HIS A 148 -27.44 4.65 9.42
C HIS A 148 -26.27 4.98 8.49
N LEU A 149 -26.43 4.68 7.20
CA LEU A 149 -25.45 4.97 6.18
C LEU A 149 -25.72 6.40 5.68
N VAL A 150 -24.72 7.27 5.73
CA VAL A 150 -24.87 8.70 5.43
C VAL A 150 -23.64 9.25 4.73
N HIS A 151 -23.85 10.08 3.71
CA HIS A 151 -22.78 10.87 3.10
C HIS A 151 -22.65 12.22 3.83
N LEU A 152 -21.53 12.41 4.55
CA LEU A 152 -21.26 13.63 5.33
C LEU A 152 -20.52 14.72 4.52
N GLY A 153 -20.15 14.42 3.28
CA GLY A 153 -19.41 15.30 2.40
C GLY A 153 -18.17 14.62 1.82
N LYS A 154 -17.36 15.40 1.11
CA LYS A 154 -16.15 14.92 0.42
C LYS A 154 -15.01 14.79 1.42
N ALA A 155 -14.27 13.69 1.34
CA ALA A 155 -13.14 13.39 2.19
C ALA A 155 -11.96 12.93 1.33
N GLU A 156 -11.29 11.84 1.72
CA GLU A 156 -10.24 11.17 0.91
C GLU A 156 -10.73 10.92 -0.53
N THR A 157 -11.99 10.50 -0.66
CA THR A 157 -12.74 10.45 -1.92
C THR A 157 -14.00 11.32 -1.92
N ASP A 158 -14.55 11.57 -3.12
CA ASP A 158 -15.82 12.30 -3.27
C ASP A 158 -17.08 11.46 -2.90
N ASP A 159 -16.95 10.13 -2.79
CA ASP A 159 -18.08 9.19 -2.60
C ASP A 159 -18.19 8.61 -1.19
N ALA A 160 -17.34 9.05 -0.26
CA ALA A 160 -17.25 8.53 1.10
C ALA A 160 -18.60 8.41 1.81
N THR A 161 -18.82 7.26 2.45
CA THR A 161 -19.99 6.96 3.28
C THR A 161 -19.54 6.71 4.72
N ALA A 162 -20.17 7.41 5.66
CA ALA A 162 -20.08 7.09 7.08
C ALA A 162 -21.24 6.15 7.49
N ILE A 163 -20.97 5.24 8.42
CA ILE A 163 -21.97 4.31 8.97
C ILE A 163 -22.09 4.57 10.46
N ARG A 164 -23.20 5.19 10.88
CA ARG A 164 -23.48 5.47 12.28
C ARG A 164 -24.20 4.29 12.94
N ILE A 165 -23.79 3.99 14.17
CA ILE A 165 -24.32 2.88 14.97
C ILE A 165 -24.64 3.43 16.38
N PRO A 166 -25.72 4.22 16.53
CA PRO A 166 -25.96 5.01 17.75
C PRO A 166 -26.07 4.17 19.02
N ALA A 167 -26.67 2.97 18.94
CA ALA A 167 -26.81 2.06 20.08
C ALA A 167 -25.46 1.59 20.65
N GLU A 168 -24.40 1.66 19.86
CA GLU A 168 -23.04 1.23 20.22
C GLU A 168 -22.09 2.43 20.35
N GLY A 169 -22.58 3.67 20.26
CA GLY A 169 -21.72 4.87 20.28
C GLY A 169 -20.69 4.93 19.15
N CYS A 170 -20.85 4.14 18.08
CA CYS A 170 -19.84 3.95 17.04
C CYS A 170 -20.17 4.70 15.74
N ILE A 171 -19.13 5.16 15.03
CA ILE A 171 -19.18 5.56 13.61
C ILE A 171 -18.05 4.87 12.86
N VAL A 172 -18.38 4.15 11.79
CA VAL A 172 -17.39 3.70 10.80
C VAL A 172 -17.22 4.78 9.75
N SER A 173 -16.00 5.29 9.59
CA SER A 173 -15.72 6.47 8.75
C SER A 173 -15.16 6.15 7.37
N GLY A 174 -14.76 4.88 7.13
CA GLY A 174 -13.85 4.56 6.03
C GLY A 174 -12.62 5.47 6.08
N ASP A 175 -12.13 5.87 4.92
CA ASP A 175 -10.93 6.70 4.79
C ASP A 175 -11.17 8.18 5.07
N THR A 176 -12.38 8.56 5.48
CA THR A 176 -12.63 9.91 6.04
C THR A 176 -11.76 10.17 7.27
N VAL A 177 -11.48 9.12 8.05
CA VAL A 177 -10.49 9.15 9.13
C VAL A 177 -9.51 8.02 8.91
N MET A 178 -8.22 8.33 8.99
CA MET A 178 -7.12 7.36 8.90
C MET A 178 -6.15 7.64 10.04
N THR A 179 -5.62 6.59 10.66
CA THR A 179 -4.76 6.72 11.84
C THR A 179 -3.52 5.83 11.76
N GLY A 180 -2.57 6.04 12.66
CA GLY A 180 -1.40 5.17 12.83
C GLY A 180 -0.26 5.34 11.80
N SER A 181 -0.45 6.14 10.76
CA SER A 181 0.59 6.57 9.83
C SER A 181 0.21 7.89 9.16
N PHE A 182 1.15 8.51 8.45
CA PHE A 182 0.87 9.68 7.65
C PHE A 182 -0.23 9.37 6.60
N PRO A 183 -1.33 10.13 6.57
CA PRO A 183 -2.50 9.80 5.77
C PRO A 183 -2.20 9.94 4.27
N ILE A 184 -2.87 9.12 3.46
CA ILE A 184 -3.00 9.45 2.04
C ILE A 184 -4.06 10.52 1.88
N PHE A 185 -3.75 11.56 1.11
CA PHE A 185 -4.66 12.68 0.89
C PHE A 185 -5.49 12.57 -0.40
N GLY A 186 -5.94 11.35 -0.75
CA GLY A 186 -6.69 11.07 -1.97
C GLY A 186 -5.91 10.22 -2.99
N GLN A 187 -6.63 9.49 -3.84
CA GLN A 187 -6.09 8.66 -4.93
C GLN A 187 -5.13 9.44 -5.85
N PRO A 188 -3.83 9.09 -5.97
CA PRO A 188 -2.81 9.90 -6.66
C PRO A 188 -3.07 10.23 -8.13
N VAL A 189 -3.93 9.44 -8.77
CA VAL A 189 -4.31 9.57 -10.17
C VAL A 189 -5.66 10.27 -10.38
N MET A 190 -6.29 10.82 -9.33
CA MET A 190 -7.59 11.48 -9.39
C MET A 190 -7.55 12.89 -8.78
N ASN A 191 -8.55 13.71 -9.13
CA ASN A 191 -8.78 15.04 -8.54
C ASN A 191 -9.82 14.94 -7.42
N GLU A 192 -9.40 14.49 -6.24
CA GLU A 192 -10.23 14.35 -5.02
C GLU A 192 -9.37 14.52 -3.77
N GLY A 193 -9.87 14.28 -2.55
CA GLY A 193 -9.04 14.41 -1.34
C GLY A 193 -8.64 15.87 -1.05
N LEU A 194 -7.41 16.08 -0.57
CA LEU A 194 -6.94 17.38 -0.07
C LEU A 194 -6.56 18.37 -1.20
N MET A 195 -7.54 18.78 -2.00
CA MET A 195 -7.37 19.65 -3.18
C MET A 195 -7.36 21.15 -2.83
N ALA A 196 -6.56 21.53 -1.82
CA ALA A 196 -6.38 22.91 -1.34
C ALA A 196 -7.65 23.63 -0.83
N ASN A 197 -8.76 22.93 -0.67
CA ASN A 197 -9.99 23.43 -0.05
C ASN A 197 -10.16 22.84 1.36
N HIS A 198 -11.27 23.17 2.03
CA HIS A 198 -11.55 22.70 3.39
C HIS A 198 -12.66 21.63 3.43
N ASP A 199 -12.99 20.99 2.29
CA ASP A 199 -14.13 20.07 2.22
C ASP A 199 -13.96 18.88 3.20
N TRP A 200 -12.78 18.24 3.18
CA TRP A 200 -12.49 17.10 4.07
C TRP A 200 -12.46 17.51 5.55
N ILE A 201 -11.77 18.61 5.89
CA ILE A 201 -11.83 19.23 7.23
C ILE A 201 -13.29 19.44 7.69
N ASN A 202 -14.16 19.93 6.82
CA ASN A 202 -15.56 20.17 7.15
C ASN A 202 -16.33 18.86 7.34
N THR A 203 -16.03 17.83 6.55
CA THR A 203 -16.62 16.50 6.71
C THR A 203 -16.20 15.81 8.01
N ILE A 204 -14.94 15.94 8.44
CA ILE A 204 -14.49 15.46 9.76
C ILE A 204 -15.23 16.20 10.88
N LYS A 205 -15.38 17.53 10.77
CA LYS A 205 -16.14 18.33 11.75
C LYS A 205 -17.61 17.92 11.81
N GLU A 206 -18.24 17.65 10.66
CA GLU A 206 -19.61 17.16 10.61
C GLU A 206 -19.74 15.80 11.32
N LEU A 207 -18.79 14.88 11.09
CA LEU A 207 -18.72 13.60 11.79
C LEU A 207 -18.66 13.78 13.32
N GLN A 208 -17.87 14.74 13.82
CA GLN A 208 -17.76 15.04 15.25
C GLN A 208 -19.06 15.57 15.87
N THR A 209 -19.98 16.16 15.09
CA THR A 209 -21.27 16.65 15.62
C THR A 209 -22.15 15.54 16.19
N PHE A 210 -21.95 14.30 15.74
CA PHE A 210 -22.66 13.14 16.26
C PHE A 210 -22.14 12.66 17.62
N SER A 211 -21.04 13.26 18.12
CA SER A 211 -20.39 12.90 19.39
C SER A 211 -20.17 11.38 19.55
N PRO A 212 -19.53 10.70 18.58
CA PRO A 212 -19.27 9.27 18.69
C PRO A 212 -18.32 8.97 19.85
N GLU A 213 -18.57 7.87 20.56
CA GLU A 213 -17.63 7.34 21.57
C GLU A 213 -16.46 6.62 20.88
N HIS A 214 -16.71 6.04 19.70
CA HIS A 214 -15.74 5.28 18.93
C HIS A 214 -15.81 5.63 17.44
N VAL A 215 -14.67 6.00 16.84
CA VAL A 215 -14.53 6.18 15.40
C VAL A 215 -13.67 5.05 14.83
N LEU A 216 -14.25 4.25 13.93
CA LEU A 216 -13.60 3.12 13.27
C LEU A 216 -13.10 3.57 11.89
N PRO A 217 -11.79 3.77 11.72
CA PRO A 217 -11.23 4.24 10.45
C PRO A 217 -11.06 3.12 9.43
N GLY A 218 -10.95 3.50 8.16
CA GLY A 218 -10.64 2.58 7.05
C GLY A 218 -9.21 2.03 7.11
N HIS A 219 -8.29 2.74 7.75
CA HIS A 219 -6.94 2.27 8.04
C HIS A 219 -6.49 2.66 9.45
N GLY A 220 -5.69 1.78 10.06
CA GLY A 220 -5.02 2.07 11.32
C GLY A 220 -5.75 1.61 12.58
N PRO A 221 -5.29 2.06 13.77
CA PRO A 221 -5.97 1.87 15.05
C PRO A 221 -7.39 2.46 15.09
N LEU A 222 -8.17 2.12 16.12
CA LEU A 222 -9.35 2.93 16.47
C LEU A 222 -8.94 4.40 16.66
N ALA A 223 -9.74 5.34 16.14
CA ALA A 223 -9.44 6.75 16.26
C ALA A 223 -10.01 7.33 17.54
N HIS A 224 -9.22 8.16 18.21
CA HIS A 224 -9.65 9.01 19.32
C HIS A 224 -9.45 10.49 18.94
N ASP A 225 -9.85 11.39 19.84
CA ASP A 225 -9.77 12.83 19.62
C ASP A 225 -8.37 13.29 19.21
N ALA A 226 -7.33 12.72 19.80
CA ALA A 226 -5.95 13.06 19.48
C ALA A 226 -5.56 12.73 18.03
N GLU A 227 -5.99 11.58 17.51
CA GLU A 227 -5.73 11.21 16.11
C GLU A 227 -6.53 12.08 15.14
N ILE A 228 -7.79 12.40 15.47
CA ILE A 228 -8.63 13.26 14.64
C ILE A 228 -8.08 14.70 14.62
N ASP A 229 -7.71 15.23 15.77
CA ASP A 229 -7.09 16.56 15.89
C ASP A 229 -5.77 16.63 15.13
N LEU A 230 -4.96 15.57 15.18
CA LEU A 230 -3.72 15.49 14.41
C LEU A 230 -4.01 15.47 12.90
N LEU A 231 -4.97 14.67 12.43
CA LEU A 231 -5.37 14.63 11.02
C LEU A 231 -5.80 16.03 10.52
N LEU A 232 -6.70 16.69 11.26
CA LEU A 232 -7.13 18.06 10.97
C LEU A 232 -5.97 19.07 10.95
N LYS A 233 -5.01 18.91 11.88
CA LYS A 233 -3.82 19.77 11.96
C LYS A 233 -2.90 19.56 10.76
N ILE A 234 -2.70 18.32 10.31
CA ILE A 234 -1.90 18.00 9.12
C ILE A 234 -2.56 18.61 7.88
N GLU A 235 -3.85 18.38 7.67
CA GLU A 235 -4.61 18.94 6.53
C GLU A 235 -4.49 20.46 6.48
N ALA A 236 -4.77 21.14 7.60
CA ALA A 236 -4.70 22.60 7.67
C ALA A 236 -3.28 23.13 7.41
N TYR A 237 -2.24 22.43 7.89
CA TYR A 237 -0.85 22.80 7.65
C TYR A 237 -0.52 22.79 6.15
N PHE A 238 -0.78 21.69 5.45
CA PHE A 238 -0.43 21.59 4.03
C PHE A 238 -1.28 22.52 3.16
N ILE A 239 -2.58 22.67 3.44
CA ILE A 239 -3.42 23.67 2.75
C ILE A 239 -2.80 25.07 2.86
N THR A 240 -2.35 25.45 4.06
CA THR A 240 -1.83 26.79 4.34
C THR A 240 -0.44 27.00 3.72
N GLU A 241 0.50 26.09 4.00
CA GLU A 241 1.91 26.29 3.66
C GLU A 241 2.20 26.12 2.17
N VAL A 242 1.49 25.21 1.48
CA VAL A 242 1.63 25.07 0.03
C VAL A 242 1.03 26.28 -0.67
N ARG A 243 -0.18 26.71 -0.27
CA ARG A 243 -0.85 27.89 -0.83
C ARG A 243 0.02 29.14 -0.73
N LYS A 244 0.61 29.39 0.44
CA LYS A 244 1.51 30.52 0.68
C LYS A 244 2.66 30.59 -0.33
N ARG A 245 3.21 29.43 -0.74
CA ARG A 245 4.34 29.35 -1.68
C ARG A 245 3.88 29.48 -3.13
N VAL A 246 2.75 28.87 -3.48
CA VAL A 246 2.15 29.01 -4.83
C VAL A 246 1.72 30.46 -5.08
N GLU A 247 1.19 31.17 -4.08
CA GLU A 247 0.86 32.60 -4.16
C GLU A 247 2.09 33.52 -4.32
N GLN A 248 3.31 32.98 -4.12
CA GLN A 248 4.59 33.65 -4.40
C GLN A 248 5.16 33.26 -5.76
N ASP A 249 4.37 32.63 -6.63
CA ASP A 249 4.77 32.12 -7.95
C ASP A 249 5.92 31.09 -7.90
N MET A 250 6.09 30.39 -6.77
CA MET A 250 7.11 29.33 -6.65
C MET A 250 6.72 28.12 -7.52
N PRO A 251 7.61 27.63 -8.41
CA PRO A 251 7.36 26.39 -9.14
C PRO A 251 7.39 25.19 -8.19
N LEU A 252 6.75 24.08 -8.57
CA LEU A 252 6.64 22.86 -7.75
C LEU A 252 7.98 22.39 -7.16
N SER A 253 9.07 22.43 -7.93
CA SER A 253 10.40 22.04 -7.46
C SER A 253 10.82 22.84 -6.23
N ASP A 254 10.55 24.14 -6.22
CA ASP A 254 10.97 25.04 -5.16
C ASP A 254 10.04 24.91 -3.96
N VAL A 255 8.74 24.66 -4.19
CA VAL A 255 7.79 24.34 -3.12
C VAL A 255 8.20 23.07 -2.39
N LEU A 256 8.52 22.00 -3.13
CA LEU A 256 8.98 20.74 -2.56
C LEU A 256 10.28 20.92 -1.77
N ASN A 257 11.31 21.52 -2.40
CA ASN A 257 12.60 21.73 -1.76
C ASN A 257 12.50 22.55 -0.47
N ASP A 258 11.74 23.66 -0.49
CA ASP A 258 11.60 24.52 0.68
C ASP A 258 10.81 23.84 1.80
N MET A 259 9.69 23.17 1.48
CA MET A 259 8.88 22.52 2.51
C MET A 259 9.54 21.27 3.09
N GLU A 260 10.20 20.46 2.27
CA GLU A 260 10.92 19.27 2.75
C GLU A 260 12.12 19.66 3.63
N SER A 261 12.85 20.71 3.27
CA SER A 261 14.00 21.19 4.06
C SER A 261 13.60 21.85 5.38
N ASN A 262 12.38 22.40 5.46
CA ASN A 262 11.87 23.11 6.63
C ASN A 262 10.67 22.41 7.28
N MET A 263 10.54 21.08 7.07
CA MET A 263 9.41 20.32 7.58
C MET A 263 9.43 20.33 9.12
N PRO A 264 8.34 20.71 9.80
CA PRO A 264 8.26 20.69 11.26
C PRO A 264 8.47 19.27 11.82
N ASP A 265 9.18 19.17 12.94
CA ASP A 265 9.47 17.90 13.62
C ASP A 265 8.20 17.06 13.88
N TRP A 266 7.10 17.71 14.30
CA TRP A 266 5.85 17.01 14.57
C TRP A 266 5.20 16.36 13.33
N ILE A 267 5.63 16.72 12.12
CA ILE A 267 5.25 16.05 10.87
C ILE A 267 6.29 14.99 10.49
N SER A 268 7.58 15.32 10.55
CA SER A 268 8.65 14.39 10.14
C SER A 268 8.82 13.19 11.07
N GLU A 269 8.32 13.28 12.31
CA GLU A 269 8.27 12.17 13.27
C GLU A 269 7.08 11.21 13.04
N ILE A 270 6.14 11.55 12.14
CA ILE A 270 4.99 10.69 11.84
C ILE A 270 5.46 9.54 10.94
N ALA A 271 5.16 8.30 11.34
CA ALA A 271 5.50 7.12 10.56
C ALA A 271 4.83 7.14 9.18
N GLU A 272 5.61 6.90 8.12
CA GLU A 272 5.13 6.81 6.74
C GLU A 272 4.92 5.35 6.33
N VAL A 273 3.77 5.08 5.71
CA VAL A 273 3.47 3.75 5.13
C VAL A 273 3.04 3.91 3.67
N TRP A 274 1.96 4.66 3.44
CA TRP A 274 1.44 4.95 2.10
C TRP A 274 1.57 6.44 1.77
N GLY A 275 0.92 7.30 2.56
CA GLY A 275 1.04 8.75 2.43
C GLY A 275 2.39 9.28 2.89
N THR A 276 2.77 10.45 2.38
CA THR A 276 3.98 11.19 2.77
C THR A 276 3.71 12.70 2.78
N PRO A 277 4.52 13.50 3.50
CA PRO A 277 4.51 14.96 3.42
C PRO A 277 4.67 15.46 1.99
N ARG A 278 5.56 14.87 1.20
CA ARG A 278 5.74 15.17 -0.23
C ARG A 278 4.42 15.06 -1.00
N TYR A 279 3.62 14.04 -0.71
CA TYR A 279 2.37 13.81 -1.43
C TYR A 279 1.27 14.76 -0.99
N ALA A 280 1.25 15.14 0.28
CA ALA A 280 0.40 16.23 0.75
C ALA A 280 0.71 17.52 -0.01
N ILE A 281 2.00 17.83 -0.22
CA ILE A 281 2.44 18.98 -1.03
C ILE A 281 1.93 18.85 -2.46
N LEU A 282 2.20 17.73 -3.13
CA LEU A 282 1.78 17.49 -4.52
C LEU A 282 0.26 17.60 -4.68
N ARG A 283 -0.51 17.10 -3.71
CA ARG A 283 -1.97 17.11 -3.73
C ARG A 283 -2.53 18.52 -3.60
N VAL A 284 -2.06 19.27 -2.60
CA VAL A 284 -2.50 20.64 -2.39
C VAL A 284 -2.05 21.52 -3.56
N TYR A 285 -0.82 21.35 -4.04
CA TYR A 285 -0.31 22.06 -5.22
C TYR A 285 -1.19 21.80 -6.45
N ARG A 286 -1.57 20.52 -6.68
CA ARG A 286 -2.49 20.14 -7.74
C ARG A 286 -3.85 20.85 -7.65
N GLY A 287 -4.35 21.08 -6.43
CA GLY A 287 -5.60 21.83 -6.20
C GLY A 287 -5.50 23.35 -6.41
N LEU A 288 -4.29 23.89 -6.54
CA LEU A 288 -4.04 25.32 -6.73
C LEU A 288 -3.74 25.72 -8.18
N ILE A 289 -3.42 24.75 -9.04
CA ILE A 289 -3.08 24.99 -10.44
C ILE A 289 -4.21 24.55 -11.37
N ASP A 290 -4.31 25.22 -12.52
CA ASP A 290 -5.13 24.75 -13.63
C ASP A 290 -4.32 23.74 -14.45
N ASP A 291 -4.80 22.51 -14.44
CA ASP A 291 -4.15 21.37 -15.11
C ASP A 291 -5.26 20.46 -15.63
N PRO A 292 -5.29 20.16 -16.94
CA PRO A 292 -6.32 19.32 -17.54
C PRO A 292 -6.17 17.82 -17.19
N GLU A 293 -4.99 17.37 -16.77
CA GLU A 293 -4.75 15.97 -16.43
C GLU A 293 -5.10 15.68 -14.96
N PRO A 294 -5.90 14.64 -14.66
CA PRO A 294 -6.28 14.35 -13.28
C PRO A 294 -5.13 13.77 -12.45
N GLY A 295 -5.10 14.12 -11.16
CA GLY A 295 -4.03 13.75 -10.25
C GLY A 295 -2.73 14.50 -10.54
N TRP A 296 -1.63 14.04 -9.93
CA TRP A 296 -0.33 14.71 -9.95
C TRP A 296 0.81 13.84 -10.50
N GLN A 297 0.51 12.60 -10.90
CA GLN A 297 1.53 11.62 -11.30
C GLN A 297 2.40 12.05 -12.48
N HIS A 298 1.86 12.85 -13.41
CA HIS A 298 2.53 13.17 -14.67
C HIS A 298 3.59 14.28 -14.53
N PHE A 299 3.52 15.11 -13.48
CA PHE A 299 4.50 16.17 -13.23
C PHE A 299 5.34 15.95 -11.96
N LYS A 300 5.10 14.88 -11.20
CA LYS A 300 5.82 14.64 -9.95
C LYS A 300 7.27 14.21 -10.21
N PRO A 301 8.26 14.78 -9.50
CA PRO A 301 9.64 14.31 -9.56
C PRO A 301 9.76 12.84 -9.13
N SER A 302 10.73 12.12 -9.71
CA SER A 302 11.05 10.75 -9.30
C SER A 302 11.52 10.71 -7.84
N ALA A 303 11.13 9.68 -7.10
CA ALA A 303 11.68 9.40 -5.77
C ALA A 303 13.07 8.73 -5.82
N ILE A 304 13.54 8.32 -7.02
CA ILE A 304 14.90 7.80 -7.19
C ILE A 304 15.90 8.95 -7.04
N PRO A 305 16.86 8.88 -6.09
CA PRO A 305 17.81 9.94 -5.85
C PRO A 305 18.70 10.19 -7.07
N THR A 306 18.97 11.47 -7.36
CA THR A 306 19.87 11.89 -8.43
C THR A 306 21.29 12.06 -7.92
N ALA A 307 22.28 11.63 -8.70
CA ALA A 307 23.69 11.86 -8.40
C ALA A 307 24.15 13.27 -8.77
N ASP A 308 25.20 13.76 -8.10
CA ASP A 308 25.98 14.89 -8.61
C ASP A 308 26.71 14.49 -9.90
N ILE A 309 26.53 15.28 -10.95
CA ILE A 309 27.02 14.96 -12.30
C ILE A 309 28.56 15.00 -12.35
N GLU A 310 29.19 15.92 -11.64
CA GLU A 310 30.65 16.04 -11.63
C GLU A 310 31.29 14.84 -10.92
N GLN A 311 30.71 14.42 -9.79
CA GLN A 311 31.12 13.23 -9.05
C GLN A 311 30.91 11.95 -9.87
N LEU A 312 29.78 11.82 -10.56
CA LEU A 312 29.51 10.69 -11.46
C LEU A 312 30.56 10.60 -12.57
N HIS A 313 30.83 11.71 -13.26
CA HIS A 313 31.85 11.75 -14.31
C HIS A 313 33.23 11.38 -13.76
N LYS A 314 33.60 11.90 -12.58
CA LYS A 314 34.88 11.58 -11.95
C LYS A 314 35.01 10.08 -11.63
N ARG A 315 33.98 9.46 -11.08
CA ARG A 315 33.99 8.04 -10.68
C ARG A 315 33.95 7.08 -11.87
N THR A 316 33.30 7.46 -12.96
CA THR A 316 33.12 6.58 -14.14
C THR A 316 34.17 6.75 -15.23
N LYS A 317 34.97 7.82 -15.19
CA LYS A 317 35.92 8.20 -16.25
C LYS A 317 36.93 7.10 -16.64
N GLU A 318 37.43 6.36 -15.66
CA GLU A 318 38.51 5.39 -15.84
C GLU A 318 38.03 3.93 -15.79
N LEU A 319 36.71 3.71 -15.70
CA LEU A 319 36.14 2.36 -15.64
C LEU A 319 36.04 1.76 -17.05
N GLU A 320 36.69 0.62 -17.27
CA GLU A 320 36.81 0.03 -18.61
C GLU A 320 35.84 -1.15 -18.82
N ASP A 321 35.75 -2.06 -17.86
CA ASP A 321 34.91 -3.26 -17.89
C ASP A 321 33.74 -3.20 -16.89
N PHE A 322 32.76 -4.10 -17.06
CA PHE A 322 31.56 -4.11 -16.25
C PHE A 322 31.83 -4.36 -14.75
N ASP A 323 32.79 -5.23 -14.42
CA ASP A 323 33.06 -5.59 -13.02
C ASP A 323 33.58 -4.37 -12.25
N THR A 324 34.39 -3.51 -12.87
CA THR A 324 34.82 -2.25 -12.25
C THR A 324 33.67 -1.26 -12.00
N TYR A 325 32.64 -1.23 -12.86
CA TYR A 325 31.42 -0.45 -12.59
C TYR A 325 30.65 -1.00 -11.39
N ARG A 326 30.47 -2.32 -11.33
CA ARG A 326 29.78 -3.00 -10.22
C ARG A 326 30.49 -2.73 -8.89
N GLU A 327 31.79 -2.96 -8.82
CA GLU A 327 32.59 -2.76 -7.60
C GLU A 327 32.57 -1.29 -7.15
N THR A 328 32.65 -0.34 -8.09
CA THR A 328 32.58 1.09 -7.76
C THR A 328 31.19 1.47 -7.23
N ALA A 329 30.11 0.93 -7.81
CA ALA A 329 28.76 1.18 -7.32
C ALA A 329 28.55 0.58 -5.92
N GLU A 330 29.08 -0.62 -5.65
CA GLU A 330 29.08 -1.26 -4.34
C GLU A 330 29.83 -0.41 -3.30
N GLU A 331 31.07 0.04 -3.59
CA GLU A 331 31.85 0.92 -2.70
C GLU A 331 31.08 2.20 -2.35
N VAL A 332 30.44 2.80 -3.34
CA VAL A 332 29.68 4.05 -3.17
C VAL A 332 28.40 3.81 -2.35
N ALA A 333 27.70 2.69 -2.57
CA ALA A 333 26.53 2.31 -1.80
C ALA A 333 26.88 2.01 -0.33
N GLU A 334 28.01 1.37 -0.06
CA GLU A 334 28.54 1.17 1.30
C GLU A 334 28.86 2.49 2.01
N GLY A 335 29.14 3.55 1.25
CA GLY A 335 29.30 4.92 1.73
C GLY A 335 27.99 5.72 1.86
N ASP A 336 26.83 5.06 1.79
CA ASP A 336 25.47 5.63 1.85
C ASP A 336 25.11 6.63 0.72
N ASP A 337 25.86 6.66 -0.40
CA ASP A 337 25.54 7.49 -1.58
C ASP A 337 24.79 6.67 -2.63
N LEU A 338 23.56 6.28 -2.28
CA LEU A 338 22.70 5.44 -3.13
C LEU A 338 22.39 6.07 -4.50
N GLY A 339 22.28 7.41 -4.57
CA GLY A 339 22.03 8.12 -5.81
C GLY A 339 23.17 7.97 -6.81
N LEU A 340 24.42 8.10 -6.34
CA LEU A 340 25.59 7.87 -7.17
C LEU A 340 25.75 6.40 -7.55
N ALA A 341 25.51 5.46 -6.64
CA ALA A 341 25.57 4.03 -6.94
C ALA A 341 24.60 3.64 -8.07
N ILE A 342 23.34 4.09 -7.98
CA ILE A 342 22.33 3.90 -9.03
C ILE A 342 22.78 4.51 -10.35
N ALA A 343 23.31 5.74 -10.33
CA ALA A 343 23.76 6.42 -11.54
C ALA A 343 24.95 5.73 -12.21
N ILE A 344 25.91 5.21 -11.44
CA ILE A 344 27.04 4.42 -11.95
C ILE A 344 26.53 3.16 -12.66
N MET A 345 25.61 2.43 -12.03
CA MET A 345 25.04 1.23 -12.64
C MET A 345 24.20 1.55 -13.87
N LYS A 346 23.48 2.69 -13.88
CA LYS A 346 22.80 3.16 -15.09
C LYS A 346 23.78 3.41 -16.23
N CYS A 347 24.89 4.10 -15.98
CA CYS A 347 25.96 4.26 -16.98
C CYS A 347 26.53 2.91 -17.46
N ALA A 348 26.62 1.91 -16.57
CA ALA A 348 27.03 0.56 -16.95
C ALA A 348 26.04 -0.08 -17.93
N THR A 349 24.72 0.06 -17.72
CA THR A 349 23.71 -0.44 -18.68
C THR A 349 23.79 0.22 -20.04
N GLU A 350 24.17 1.50 -20.10
CA GLU A 350 24.34 2.22 -21.38
C GLU A 350 25.58 1.76 -22.13
N LYS A 351 26.69 1.54 -21.41
CA LYS A 351 27.96 1.09 -22.00
C LYS A 351 27.95 -0.39 -22.38
N PHE A 352 27.28 -1.22 -21.59
CA PHE A 352 27.20 -2.68 -21.75
C PHE A 352 25.76 -3.13 -22.06
N SER A 353 25.09 -2.43 -22.98
CA SER A 353 23.65 -2.61 -23.25
C SER A 353 23.22 -4.01 -23.65
N ASN A 354 24.13 -4.82 -24.21
CA ASN A 354 23.87 -6.20 -24.64
C ASN A 354 24.30 -7.24 -23.59
N LEU A 355 24.68 -6.82 -22.38
CA LEU A 355 25.07 -7.72 -21.30
C LEU A 355 23.89 -7.86 -20.32
N PRO A 356 23.24 -9.04 -20.20
CA PRO A 356 22.09 -9.20 -19.30
C PRO A 356 22.49 -8.99 -17.83
N GLN A 357 23.74 -9.30 -17.47
CA GLN A 357 24.30 -9.04 -16.13
C GLN A 357 24.23 -7.56 -15.75
N ALA A 358 24.53 -6.63 -16.66
CA ALA A 358 24.53 -5.20 -16.34
C ALA A 358 23.13 -4.70 -15.93
N TRP A 359 22.11 -5.16 -16.65
CA TRP A 359 20.72 -4.83 -16.37
C TRP A 359 20.22 -5.49 -15.08
N THR A 360 20.58 -6.74 -14.82
CA THR A 360 20.20 -7.44 -13.58
C THR A 360 20.81 -6.78 -12.33
N GLU A 361 22.10 -6.42 -12.37
CA GLU A 361 22.77 -5.77 -11.23
C GLU A 361 22.26 -4.33 -11.02
N TYR A 362 21.91 -3.61 -12.09
CA TYR A 362 21.23 -2.31 -11.98
C TYR A 362 19.85 -2.45 -11.31
N ALA A 363 19.07 -3.46 -11.70
CA ALA A 363 17.80 -3.75 -11.06
C ALA A 363 17.96 -4.08 -9.58
N ASP A 364 18.96 -4.90 -9.21
CA ASP A 364 19.21 -5.25 -7.83
C ASP A 364 19.66 -4.02 -7.00
N THR A 365 20.51 -3.16 -7.56
CA THR A 365 20.92 -1.89 -6.94
C THR A 365 19.71 -1.00 -6.61
N LEU A 366 18.76 -0.87 -7.54
CA LEU A 366 17.50 -0.14 -7.32
C LEU A 366 16.65 -0.76 -6.20
N ILE A 367 16.53 -2.09 -6.19
CA ILE A 367 15.75 -2.83 -5.17
C ILE A 367 16.40 -2.66 -3.79
N GLN A 368 17.73 -2.75 -3.69
CA GLN A 368 18.46 -2.53 -2.45
C GLN A 368 18.29 -1.09 -1.95
N ALA A 369 18.49 -0.10 -2.83
CA ALA A 369 18.33 1.31 -2.50
C ALA A 369 16.90 1.66 -2.05
N SER A 370 15.89 1.00 -2.61
CA SER A 370 14.48 1.19 -2.22
C SER A 370 14.20 0.91 -0.74
N ARG A 371 15.09 0.20 -0.03
CA ARG A 371 14.98 -0.08 1.41
C ARG A 371 15.17 1.16 2.28
N SER A 372 15.86 2.18 1.77
CA SER A 372 16.03 3.48 2.45
C SER A 372 14.77 4.34 2.43
N VAL A 373 13.83 4.02 1.53
CA VAL A 373 12.54 4.70 1.40
C VAL A 373 11.53 4.02 2.31
N SER A 374 10.67 4.78 2.99
CA SER A 374 9.61 4.20 3.84
C SER A 374 8.33 3.97 3.03
N SER A 375 7.89 4.97 2.27
CA SER A 375 6.63 4.93 1.51
C SER A 375 6.61 3.86 0.42
N VAL A 376 5.54 3.05 0.42
CA VAL A 376 5.26 2.06 -0.64
C VAL A 376 5.11 2.71 -2.00
N LEU A 377 4.51 3.90 -2.06
CA LEU A 377 4.26 4.59 -3.30
C LEU A 377 5.54 5.15 -3.92
N GLU A 378 6.45 5.68 -3.10
CA GLU A 378 7.77 6.15 -3.57
C GLU A 378 8.66 4.99 -4.00
N LYS A 379 8.65 3.88 -3.26
CA LYS A 379 9.34 2.64 -3.68
C LYS A 379 8.90 2.16 -5.07
N GLY A 380 7.66 2.44 -5.46
CA GLY A 380 7.17 2.04 -6.76
C GLY A 380 7.96 2.63 -7.94
N ASP A 381 8.64 3.78 -7.76
CA ASP A 381 9.51 4.34 -8.81
C ASP A 381 10.72 3.43 -9.03
N PHE A 382 11.35 2.97 -7.94
CA PHE A 382 12.45 2.00 -7.96
C PHE A 382 12.01 0.67 -8.56
N PHE A 383 10.87 0.13 -8.11
CA PHE A 383 10.38 -1.15 -8.62
C PHE A 383 9.96 -1.10 -10.09
N SER A 384 9.43 0.04 -10.56
CA SER A 384 9.12 0.23 -11.97
C SER A 384 10.38 0.19 -12.84
N GLU A 385 11.42 0.94 -12.45
CA GLU A 385 12.70 0.96 -13.15
C GLU A 385 13.43 -0.38 -13.05
N ALA A 386 13.43 -1.03 -11.87
CA ALA A 386 14.03 -2.35 -11.68
C ALA A 386 13.33 -3.42 -12.54
N LYS A 387 11.99 -3.35 -12.65
CA LYS A 387 11.23 -4.25 -13.54
C LYS A 387 11.56 -4.02 -15.00
N TYR A 388 11.69 -2.76 -15.43
CA TYR A 388 12.17 -2.44 -16.77
C TYR A 388 13.54 -3.09 -17.03
N ALA A 389 14.50 -2.88 -16.13
CA ALA A 389 15.84 -3.45 -16.24
C ALA A 389 15.85 -4.99 -16.28
N MET A 390 15.09 -5.66 -15.39
CA MET A 390 14.97 -7.13 -15.42
C MET A 390 14.35 -7.65 -16.73
N ASN A 391 13.34 -6.96 -17.26
CA ASN A 391 12.74 -7.33 -18.55
C ASN A 391 13.75 -7.17 -19.69
N THR A 392 14.52 -6.08 -19.72
CA THR A 392 15.57 -5.88 -20.71
C THR A 392 16.64 -6.97 -20.63
N ALA A 393 17.04 -7.41 -19.42
CA ALA A 393 17.95 -8.53 -19.26
C ALA A 393 17.41 -9.82 -19.90
N LEU A 394 16.12 -10.12 -19.70
CA LEU A 394 15.45 -11.30 -20.26
C LEU A 394 15.14 -11.19 -21.76
N GLU A 395 15.06 -9.98 -22.31
CA GLU A 395 14.99 -9.76 -23.77
C GLU A 395 16.34 -10.06 -24.43
N ILE A 396 17.44 -9.73 -23.76
CA ILE A 396 18.81 -10.03 -24.21
C ILE A 396 19.10 -11.52 -24.13
N ASP A 397 18.78 -12.15 -23.00
CA ASP A 397 18.95 -13.58 -22.75
C ASP A 397 17.74 -14.14 -21.99
N PRO A 398 16.79 -14.78 -22.70
CA PRO A 398 15.58 -15.35 -22.09
C PRO A 398 15.82 -16.45 -21.06
N ASP A 399 17.00 -17.06 -21.02
CA ASP A 399 17.35 -18.14 -20.10
C ASP A 399 18.27 -17.66 -18.96
N TYR A 400 18.53 -16.35 -18.85
CA TYR A 400 19.46 -15.78 -17.88
C TYR A 400 18.98 -15.97 -16.43
N ALA A 401 19.56 -16.98 -15.77
CA ALA A 401 19.13 -17.44 -14.44
C ALA A 401 19.08 -16.33 -13.37
N PRO A 402 20.08 -15.41 -13.27
CA PRO A 402 20.05 -14.37 -12.24
C PRO A 402 18.89 -13.38 -12.41
N ALA A 403 18.51 -13.01 -13.63
CA ALA A 403 17.34 -12.16 -13.86
C ALA A 403 16.05 -12.86 -13.45
N HIS A 404 15.91 -14.15 -13.81
CA HIS A 404 14.76 -14.95 -13.40
C HIS A 404 14.65 -15.15 -11.88
N LEU A 405 15.79 -15.33 -11.20
CA LEU A 405 15.86 -15.42 -9.74
C LEU A 405 15.42 -14.10 -9.09
N LEU A 406 16.00 -12.98 -9.54
CA LEU A 406 15.69 -11.66 -8.99
C LEU A 406 14.21 -11.30 -9.20
N TYR A 407 13.70 -11.50 -10.43
CA TYR A 407 12.30 -11.27 -10.75
C TYR A 407 11.38 -12.15 -9.90
N GLY A 408 11.66 -13.46 -9.85
CA GLY A 408 10.84 -14.42 -9.12
C GLY A 408 10.78 -14.15 -7.63
N TYR A 409 11.94 -13.87 -7.02
CA TYR A 409 12.06 -13.54 -5.61
C TYR A 409 11.27 -12.28 -5.25
N ASN A 410 11.44 -11.18 -6.01
CA ASN A 410 10.74 -9.92 -5.75
C ASN A 410 9.22 -10.05 -5.92
N HIS A 411 8.77 -10.78 -6.95
CA HIS A 411 7.35 -11.05 -7.14
C HIS A 411 6.77 -11.82 -5.96
N ILE A 412 7.41 -12.93 -5.55
CA ILE A 412 6.94 -13.75 -4.42
C ILE A 412 6.94 -12.96 -3.11
N LEU A 413 7.97 -12.14 -2.86
CA LEU A 413 8.04 -11.32 -1.65
C LEU A 413 6.92 -10.28 -1.63
N SER A 414 6.62 -9.64 -2.77
CA SER A 414 5.47 -8.74 -2.91
C SER A 414 4.18 -9.49 -2.63
N SER A 415 4.00 -10.67 -3.22
CA SER A 415 2.81 -11.50 -3.02
C SER A 415 2.63 -11.95 -1.57
N PHE A 416 3.71 -12.32 -0.89
CA PHE A 416 3.68 -12.66 0.53
C PHE A 416 3.24 -11.47 1.39
N ARG A 417 3.70 -10.25 1.09
CA ARG A 417 3.35 -9.04 1.83
C ARG A 417 1.93 -8.56 1.57
N ASN A 418 1.50 -8.58 0.33
CA ASN A 418 0.21 -8.01 -0.10
C ASN A 418 -0.93 -9.04 -0.04
N GLY A 419 -0.60 -10.33 0.09
CA GLY A 419 -1.55 -11.43 -0.05
C GLY A 419 -1.96 -11.66 -1.50
N ASP A 420 -1.06 -11.43 -2.45
CA ASP A 420 -1.30 -11.64 -3.88
C ASP A 420 -0.91 -13.09 -4.30
N ASP A 421 -1.18 -13.45 -5.56
CA ASP A 421 -0.77 -14.74 -6.13
C ASP A 421 0.77 -14.80 -6.33
N PRO A 422 1.48 -15.75 -5.69
CA PRO A 422 2.92 -15.92 -5.87
C PRO A 422 3.31 -16.71 -7.14
N ASN A 423 2.37 -17.38 -7.82
CA ASN A 423 2.66 -18.34 -8.90
C ASN A 423 3.50 -17.77 -10.06
N PRO A 424 3.25 -16.55 -10.57
CA PRO A 424 4.10 -15.98 -11.64
C PRO A 424 5.57 -15.86 -11.22
N GLY A 425 5.82 -15.55 -9.94
CA GLY A 425 7.17 -15.52 -9.41
C GLY A 425 7.78 -16.91 -9.30
N VAL A 426 6.99 -17.91 -8.88
CA VAL A 426 7.41 -19.32 -8.81
C VAL A 426 7.81 -19.86 -10.18
N GLU A 427 7.05 -19.56 -11.23
CA GLU A 427 7.40 -19.93 -12.61
C GLU A 427 8.76 -19.37 -13.02
N SER A 428 9.04 -18.12 -12.66
CA SER A 428 10.35 -17.50 -12.91
C SER A 428 11.47 -18.17 -12.12
N ILE A 429 11.24 -18.51 -10.84
CA ILE A 429 12.22 -19.26 -10.03
C ILE A 429 12.54 -20.61 -10.66
N TYR A 430 11.54 -21.34 -11.18
CA TYR A 430 11.79 -22.62 -11.85
C TYR A 430 12.63 -22.48 -13.11
N LYS A 431 12.43 -21.42 -13.90
CA LYS A 431 13.31 -21.12 -15.04
C LYS A 431 14.75 -20.90 -14.59
N ALA A 432 14.96 -20.12 -13.53
CA ALA A 432 16.29 -19.91 -12.96
C ALA A 432 16.95 -21.24 -12.52
N LEU A 433 16.20 -22.12 -11.85
CA LEU A 433 16.69 -23.42 -11.40
C LEU A 433 17.15 -24.31 -12.56
N VAL A 434 16.40 -24.35 -13.66
CA VAL A 434 16.75 -25.15 -14.85
C VAL A 434 18.05 -24.65 -15.50
N SER A 435 18.29 -23.34 -15.47
CA SER A 435 19.50 -22.72 -16.04
C SER A 435 20.76 -22.89 -15.17
N GLY A 436 20.67 -23.54 -14.00
CA GLY A 436 21.84 -23.97 -13.19
C GLY A 436 22.29 -22.97 -12.13
N LEU A 437 21.46 -22.71 -11.12
CA LEU A 437 21.85 -21.95 -9.92
C LEU A 437 22.70 -22.79 -8.96
N GLU A 438 23.69 -22.16 -8.32
CA GLU A 438 24.55 -22.77 -7.31
C GLU A 438 24.67 -21.88 -6.05
N GLY A 439 25.17 -22.47 -4.96
CA GLY A 439 25.48 -21.77 -3.71
C GLY A 439 24.32 -20.96 -3.14
N THR A 440 24.62 -19.74 -2.68
CA THR A 440 23.64 -18.83 -2.05
C THR A 440 22.47 -18.48 -2.98
N LYS A 441 22.68 -18.41 -4.30
CA LYS A 441 21.60 -18.15 -5.26
C LYS A 441 20.61 -19.32 -5.34
N LEU A 442 21.11 -20.56 -5.27
CA LEU A 442 20.25 -21.75 -5.18
C LEU A 442 19.49 -21.79 -3.85
N ALA A 443 20.13 -21.43 -2.74
CA ALA A 443 19.46 -21.31 -1.44
C ALA A 443 18.33 -20.26 -1.48
N GLN A 444 18.57 -19.11 -2.11
CA GLN A 444 17.55 -18.06 -2.30
C GLN A 444 16.37 -18.56 -3.15
N ALA A 445 16.60 -19.37 -4.17
CA ALA A 445 15.52 -19.96 -4.97
C ALA A 445 14.61 -20.87 -4.11
N TYR A 446 15.20 -21.77 -3.31
CA TYR A 446 14.43 -22.62 -2.39
C TYR A 446 13.68 -21.80 -1.33
N PHE A 447 14.33 -20.78 -0.76
CA PHE A 447 13.67 -19.86 0.16
C PHE A 447 12.45 -19.16 -0.49
N SER A 448 12.59 -18.72 -1.73
CA SER A 448 11.52 -18.09 -2.49
C SER A 448 10.34 -19.05 -2.69
N ILE A 449 10.60 -20.30 -3.06
CA ILE A 449 9.55 -21.35 -3.16
C ILE A 449 8.86 -21.55 -1.80
N GLY A 450 9.61 -21.57 -0.71
CA GLY A 450 9.05 -21.68 0.64
C GLY A 450 8.12 -20.52 0.99
N LEU A 451 8.49 -19.28 0.67
CA LEU A 451 7.61 -18.13 0.84
C LEU A 451 6.33 -18.27 0.02
N ALA A 452 6.41 -18.71 -1.24
CA ALA A 452 5.23 -18.91 -2.08
C ALA A 452 4.28 -19.97 -1.49
N HIS A 453 4.81 -21.09 -0.99
CA HIS A 453 4.02 -22.10 -0.30
C HIS A 453 3.33 -21.52 0.94
N ARG A 454 4.04 -20.72 1.74
CA ARG A 454 3.47 -20.07 2.92
C ARG A 454 2.38 -19.06 2.57
N THR A 455 2.57 -18.25 1.52
CA THR A 455 1.55 -17.35 0.99
C THR A 455 0.25 -18.11 0.66
N ASN A 456 0.38 -19.29 0.07
CA ASN A 456 -0.74 -20.17 -0.29
C ASN A 456 -1.28 -21.03 0.87
N GLY A 457 -0.75 -20.88 2.10
CA GLY A 457 -1.17 -21.63 3.28
C GLY A 457 -0.65 -23.08 3.37
N TYR A 458 0.33 -23.44 2.54
CA TYR A 458 0.95 -24.78 2.53
C TYR A 458 2.17 -24.85 3.46
N GLU A 459 1.95 -24.71 4.77
CA GLU A 459 3.03 -24.53 5.76
C GLU A 459 4.05 -25.68 5.80
N ASN A 460 3.61 -26.94 5.62
CA ASN A 460 4.53 -28.07 5.58
C ASN A 460 5.48 -28.00 4.38
N LEU A 461 4.94 -27.66 3.20
CA LEU A 461 5.76 -27.49 1.98
C LEU A 461 6.69 -26.27 2.10
N ALA A 462 6.24 -25.21 2.78
CA ALA A 462 7.07 -24.05 3.07
C ALA A 462 8.29 -24.43 3.92
N ARG A 463 8.07 -25.17 5.00
CA ARG A 463 9.13 -25.66 5.90
C ARG A 463 10.12 -26.58 5.18
N ASP A 464 9.64 -27.50 4.35
CA ASP A 464 10.50 -28.37 3.56
C ASP A 464 11.42 -27.57 2.62
N ALA A 465 10.87 -26.54 1.96
CA ALA A 465 11.63 -25.66 1.08
C ALA A 465 12.64 -24.78 1.85
N PHE A 466 12.29 -24.24 3.02
CA PHE A 466 13.24 -23.50 3.87
C PHE A 466 14.37 -24.41 4.36
N GLN A 467 14.07 -25.66 4.71
CA GLN A 467 15.09 -26.62 5.09
C GLN A 467 16.03 -26.95 3.92
N GLN A 468 15.51 -27.06 2.70
CA GLN A 468 16.34 -27.21 1.50
C GLN A 468 17.28 -26.01 1.31
N ALA A 469 16.78 -24.78 1.47
CA ALA A 469 17.60 -23.58 1.40
C ALA A 469 18.76 -23.61 2.41
N ILE A 470 18.49 -23.98 3.66
CA ILE A 470 19.51 -24.12 4.73
C ILE A 470 20.52 -25.22 4.40
N ASN A 471 20.07 -26.33 3.82
CA ASN A 471 20.97 -27.42 3.43
C ASN A 471 21.90 -27.02 2.27
N THR A 472 21.42 -26.16 1.37
CA THR A 472 22.20 -25.62 0.26
C THR A 472 23.22 -24.59 0.73
N ASP A 473 22.82 -23.67 1.61
CA ASP A 473 23.70 -22.66 2.21
C ASP A 473 23.34 -22.48 3.70
N PRO A 474 24.08 -23.13 4.62
CA PRO A 474 23.83 -23.01 6.04
C PRO A 474 23.98 -21.59 6.59
N ALA A 475 24.67 -20.68 5.90
CA ALA A 475 24.81 -19.29 6.31
C ALA A 475 23.65 -18.40 5.82
N PHE A 476 22.70 -18.95 5.05
CA PHE A 476 21.58 -18.20 4.51
C PHE A 476 20.52 -17.89 5.59
N MET A 477 20.76 -16.81 6.32
CA MET A 477 19.93 -16.35 7.46
C MET A 477 18.43 -16.21 7.18
N PRO A 478 17.97 -15.73 6.00
CA PRO A 478 16.54 -15.58 5.75
C PRO A 478 15.75 -16.88 5.92
N ALA A 479 16.29 -18.02 5.47
CA ALA A 479 15.64 -19.32 5.62
C ALA A 479 15.65 -19.81 7.08
N GLN A 480 16.71 -19.51 7.84
CA GLN A 480 16.77 -19.84 9.26
C GLN A 480 15.69 -19.09 10.06
N PHE A 481 15.52 -17.80 9.81
CA PHE A 481 14.48 -17.01 10.47
C PHE A 481 13.07 -17.45 10.10
N ALA A 482 12.82 -17.77 8.82
CA ALA A 482 11.52 -18.23 8.36
C ALA A 482 11.09 -19.58 8.97
N MET A 483 12.04 -20.42 9.41
CA MET A 483 11.77 -21.67 10.12
C MET A 483 11.34 -21.48 11.59
N MET A 484 11.68 -20.34 12.20
CA MET A 484 11.36 -20.03 13.60
C MET A 484 9.97 -19.43 13.79
N THR A 485 9.43 -18.84 12.74
CA THR A 485 8.04 -18.34 12.63
C THR A 485 7.13 -19.45 12.14
#